data_AF-A0A2A2G7L0-F1
#
_entry.id   AF-A0A2A2G7L0-F1
#
_cell.length_a   1.000
_cell.length_b   1.000
_cell.length_c   1.000
_cell.angle_alpha   90.00
_cell.angle_beta   90.00
_cell.angle_gamma   90.00
#
_symmetry.space_group_name_H-M   'P 1'
#
loop_
_entity.id
_entity.type
_entity.pdbx_description
1 polymer ?
#
loop_
_entity_poly.entity_id
_entity_poly.type
_entity_poly.pdbx_seq_one_letter_code
_entity_poly.pdbx_strand_id
1 'polypeptide(L)' 'MEAWRTEYNSFRPHSSLGDLTPNEYIQEHAITPDSLFMTG' A
#
# COMPACT_ATOMS: atom_id res chain seq x y z
N MET A 1 10.57 4.28 19.15
CA MET A 1 9.38 3.41 19.13
C MET A 1 8.55 3.82 17.92
N GLU A 2 8.40 2.92 16.96
CA GLU A 2 7.76 3.14 15.65
C GLU A 2 6.42 2.42 15.52
N ALA A 3 5.84 2.04 16.67
CA ALA A 3 4.54 1.39 16.77
C ALA A 3 3.44 2.17 16.04
N TRP A 4 3.47 3.49 16.07
CA TRP A 4 2.52 4.34 15.35
C TRP A 4 2.53 4.10 13.83
N ARG A 5 3.71 3.80 13.25
CA ARG A 5 3.85 3.51 11.83
C ARG A 5 3.29 2.14 11.50
N THR A 6 3.59 1.14 12.32
CA THR A 6 3.06 -0.22 12.16
C THR A 6 1.53 -0.24 12.24
N GLU A 7 0.98 0.47 13.22
CA GLU A 7 -0.46 0.61 13.43
C GLU A 7 -1.14 1.29 12.23
N TYR A 8 -0.56 2.40 11.76
CA TYR A 8 -1.07 3.13 10.60
C TYR A 8 -1.06 2.26 9.33
N ASN A 9 0.06 1.58 9.07
CA ASN A 9 0.22 0.78 7.86
C ASN A 9 -0.65 -0.48 7.86
N SER A 10 -1.03 -1.01 9.02
CA SER A 10 -1.69 -2.33 9.12
C SER A 10 -3.16 -2.27 9.55
N PHE A 11 -3.61 -1.20 10.21
CA PHE A 11 -4.94 -1.17 10.84
C PHE A 11 -5.74 0.11 10.58
N ARG A 12 -5.19 1.08 9.83
CA ARG A 12 -5.91 2.31 9.47
C ARG A 12 -6.25 2.33 7.99
N PRO A 13 -7.47 1.90 7.61
CA PRO A 13 -7.95 2.06 6.25
C PRO A 13 -8.23 3.54 5.94
N HIS A 14 -8.07 3.90 4.67
CA HIS A 14 -8.32 5.25 4.18
C HIS A 14 -9.22 5.22 2.95
N SER A 15 -10.27 6.03 2.93
CA SER A 15 -11.17 6.14 1.77
C SER A 15 -10.46 6.60 0.50
N SER A 16 -9.38 7.38 0.62
CA SER A 16 -8.52 7.76 -0.52
C SER A 16 -7.78 6.59 -1.15
N LEU A 17 -7.62 5.47 -0.43
CA LEU A 17 -7.05 4.21 -0.92
C LEU A 17 -8.14 3.18 -1.22
N GLY A 18 -9.43 3.57 -1.25
CA GLY A 18 -10.55 2.64 -1.43
C GLY A 18 -10.91 1.85 -0.17
N ASP A 19 -10.79 2.48 1.01
CA ASP A 19 -11.00 1.84 2.32
C ASP A 19 -9.98 0.73 2.64
N LEU A 20 -8.80 0.81 2.02
CA LEU A 20 -7.65 -0.07 2.26
C LEU A 20 -6.63 0.59 3.18
N THR A 21 -5.91 -0.21 3.95
CA THR A 21 -4.69 0.23 4.65
C THR A 21 -3.53 0.43 3.67
N PRO A 22 -2.48 1.17 4.05
CA PRO A 22 -1.29 1.30 3.22
C PRO A 22 -0.67 -0.04 2.82
N ASN A 23 -0.62 -1.03 3.71
CA ASN A 23 -0.08 -2.36 3.38
C ASN A 23 -0.98 -3.13 2.40
N GLU A 24 -2.30 -3.03 2.55
CA GLU A 24 -3.24 -3.67 1.62
C GLU A 24 -3.17 -3.01 0.24
N TYR A 25 -3.11 -1.68 0.18
CA TYR A 25 -2.95 -0.95 -1.07
C TYR A 25 -1.66 -1.35 -1.81
N ILE A 26 -0.53 -1.51 -1.09
CA ILE A 26 0.72 -1.97 -1.71
C ILE A 26 0.61 -3.42 -2.20
N GLN A 27 -0.15 -4.28 -1.52
CA GLN A 27 -0.36 -5.67 -1.97
C GLN A 27 -1.21 -5.72 -3.24
N GLU A 28 -2.29 -4.93 -3.31
CA GLU A 28 -3.19 -4.87 -4.47
C GLU A 28 -2.55 -4.15 -5.67
N HIS A 29 -1.76 -3.10 -5.41
CA HIS A 29 -1.08 -2.30 -6.43
C HIS A 29 0.43 -2.57 -6.49
N ALA A 30 0.86 -3.75 -6.03
CA ALA A 30 2.25 -4.15 -6.10
C ALA A 30 2.70 -4.07 -7.55
N ILE A 31 3.58 -3.10 -7.84
CA ILE A 31 4.13 -2.95 -9.18
C ILE A 31 4.93 -4.22 -9.44
N THR A 32 4.38 -5.10 -10.28
CA THR A 32 5.14 -6.24 -10.74
C THR A 32 6.34 -5.69 -11.53
N PRO A 33 7.52 -6.31 -11.45
CA PRO A 33 8.65 -5.87 -12.25
C PRO A 33 8.29 -5.79 -13.74
N ASP A 34 7.35 -6.62 -14.21
CA ASP A 34 6.77 -6.57 -15.56
C ASP A 34 6.11 -5.21 -15.90
N SER A 35 5.39 -4.60 -14.94
CA SER A 35 4.77 -3.28 -15.11
C SER A 35 5.78 -2.13 -15.20
N LEU A 36 6.99 -2.26 -14.65
CA LEU A 36 8.05 -1.25 -14.77
C LEU A 36 8.69 -1.25 -16.16
N PHE A 37 8.61 -2.36 -16.90
CA PHE A 37 9.14 -2.47 -18.26
C PHE A 37 8.17 -1.95 -19.34
N MET A 38 6.91 -1.64 -18.99
CA MET A 38 5.92 -1.10 -19.95
C MET A 38 5.93 0.43 -20.07
N THR A 39 6.60 1.16 -19.18
CA THR A 39 6.84 2.62 -19.34
C THR A 39 8.21 2.83 -19.97
N GLY A 40 8.33 2.44 -21.23
CA GLY A 40 9.47 2.78 -22.09
C GLY A 40 9.40 4.21 -22.59
#